data_AF-A0A536A690-F1
#
_entry.id   AF-A0A536A690-F1
#
_cell.length_a   1.000
_cell.length_b   1.000
_cell.length_c   1.000
_cell.angle_alpha   90.00
_cell.angle_beta   90.00
_cell.angle_gamma   90.00
#
_symmetry.space_group_name_H-M   'P 1'
#
loop_
_entity.id
_entity.type
_entity.pdbx_description
1 polymer ?
#
loop_
_entity_poly.entity_id
_entity_poly.type
_entity_poly.pdbx_seq_one_letter_code
_entity_poly.pdbx_strand_id
1 'polypeptide(L)'
;MTTIKLAYWAALTIVELLLPRILDRDFAARFPFSIALGAVTSLVALAWAAWQARVIDRRAGGIERGIATVATTFVAASVVASPASLPLLLVERARSLEGCAQGVTCHFEAIWLWVALFAVGFVLIPAVFAVSLPRHTRVA
;
A
#
# COMPACT_ATOMS: atom_id res chain seq x y z
N MET A 1 -3.12 -10.90 -5.61
CA MET A 1 -3.58 -9.62 -5.03
C MET A 1 -3.24 -9.51 -3.54
N THR A 2 -3.73 -10.42 -2.69
CA THR A 2 -3.45 -10.42 -1.24
C THR A 2 -1.95 -10.39 -0.93
N THR A 3 -1.13 -11.19 -1.63
CA THR A 3 0.33 -11.19 -1.46
C THR A 3 0.97 -9.83 -1.71
N ILE A 4 0.56 -9.12 -2.77
CA ILE A 4 1.09 -7.79 -3.10
C ILE A 4 0.75 -6.80 -1.98
N LYS A 5 -0.50 -6.84 -1.48
CA LYS A 5 -0.93 -5.99 -0.36
C LYS A 5 -0.15 -6.28 0.92
N LEU A 6 0.02 -7.55 1.30
CA LEU A 6 0.77 -7.94 2.49
C LEU A 6 2.24 -7.52 2.39
N ALA A 7 2.87 -7.76 1.24
CA ALA A 7 4.25 -7.37 0.99
C ALA A 7 4.42 -5.83 1.05
N TYR A 8 3.47 -5.08 0.47
CA TYR A 8 3.46 -3.62 0.53
C TYR A 8 3.42 -3.11 1.98
N TRP A 9 2.49 -3.61 2.80
CA TRP A 9 2.36 -3.22 4.19
C TRP A 9 3.57 -3.61 5.04
N ALA A 10 4.11 -4.81 4.83
CA ALA A 10 5.32 -5.27 5.51
C ALA A 10 6.53 -4.39 5.16
N ALA A 11 6.71 -4.07 3.87
CA ALA A 11 7.81 -3.23 3.41
C ALA A 11 7.76 -1.83 4.03
N LEU A 12 6.59 -1.16 3.99
CA LEU A 12 6.40 0.14 4.62
C LEU A 12 6.71 0.11 6.12
N THR A 13 6.20 -0.90 6.82
CA THR A 13 6.42 -1.04 8.27
C THR A 13 7.90 -1.24 8.59
N ILE A 14 8.60 -2.10 7.83
CA ILE A 14 10.04 -2.34 8.01
C ILE A 14 10.84 -1.06 7.74
N VAL A 15 10.50 -0.33 6.68
CA VAL A 15 11.12 0.95 6.34
C VAL A 15 11.01 1.95 7.49
N GLU A 16 9.80 2.20 8.01
CA GLU A 16 9.59 3.17 9.09
C GLU A 16 10.20 2.76 10.44
N LEU A 17 10.36 1.45 10.66
CA LEU A 17 11.09 0.92 11.82
C LEU A 17 12.62 1.06 11.70
N LEU A 18 13.16 0.96 10.48
CA LEU A 18 14.60 1.06 10.21
C LEU A 18 15.07 2.49 10.05
N LEU A 19 14.24 3.37 9.48
CA LEU A 19 14.58 4.76 9.23
C LEU A 19 15.17 5.52 10.44
N PRO A 20 14.62 5.43 11.67
CA PRO A 20 15.21 6.12 12.84
C PRO A 20 16.55 5.52 13.27
N ARG A 21 16.81 4.24 12.96
CA ARG A 21 18.06 3.56 13.32
C ARG A 21 19.19 3.92 12.36
N ILE A 22 18.85 4.30 11.14
CA ILE A 22 19.81 4.68 10.09
C ILE A 22 20.04 6.19 10.11
N LEU A 23 18.97 6.97 10.28
CA LEU A 23 19.01 8.42 10.40
C LEU A 23 18.58 8.81 11.81
N ASP A 24 19.56 9.05 12.67
CA ASP A 24 19.34 9.61 14.00
C ASP A 24 19.23 11.15 13.90
N ARG A 25 18.07 11.61 13.43
CA ARG A 25 17.72 13.03 13.25
C ARG A 25 16.32 13.28 13.78
N ASP A 26 15.96 14.54 14.01
CA ASP A 26 14.60 14.91 14.41
C ASP A 26 13.56 14.56 13.34
N PHE A 27 12.29 14.42 13.77
CA PHE A 27 11.17 14.05 12.90
C PHE A 27 11.10 14.90 11.62
N ALA A 28 11.19 16.22 11.74
CA ALA A 28 11.10 17.14 10.60
C ALA A 28 12.17 16.90 9.52
N ALA A 29 13.37 16.45 9.91
CA ALA A 29 14.45 16.15 8.97
C ALA A 29 14.34 14.73 8.37
N ARG A 30 13.65 13.80 9.05
CA ARG A 30 13.43 12.42 8.58
C ARG A 30 12.19 12.28 7.71
N PHE A 31 11.15 13.07 7.97
CA PHE A 31 9.84 12.94 7.34
C PHE A 31 9.88 12.99 5.79
N PRO A 32 10.70 13.84 5.13
CA PRO A 32 10.83 13.78 3.67
C PRO A 32 11.32 12.43 3.14
N PHE A 33 12.14 11.70 3.92
CA PHE A 33 12.60 10.35 3.56
C PHE A 33 11.49 9.31 3.71
N SER A 34 10.66 9.41 4.76
CA SER A 34 9.45 8.57 4.92
C SER A 34 8.52 8.74 3.72
N ILE A 35 8.28 9.98 3.27
CA ILE A 35 7.51 10.26 2.05
C ILE A 35 8.16 9.61 0.82
N ALA A 36 9.46 9.83 0.62
CA ALA A 36 10.17 9.33 -0.56
C ALA A 36 10.15 7.80 -0.63
N LEU A 37 10.43 7.12 0.49
CA LEU A 37 10.41 5.66 0.57
C LEU A 37 9.00 5.11 0.43
N GLY A 38 8.00 5.78 1.03
CA GLY A 38 6.58 5.48 0.84
C GLY A 38 6.14 5.60 -0.63
N ALA A 39 6.62 6.62 -1.35
CA ALA A 39 6.35 6.79 -2.76
C ALA A 39 7.03 5.71 -3.61
N VAL A 40 8.30 5.40 -3.36
CA VAL A 40 9.06 4.36 -4.09
C VAL A 40 8.42 2.99 -3.89
N THR A 41 8.13 2.60 -2.64
CA THR A 41 7.47 1.32 -2.33
C THR A 41 6.09 1.23 -2.99
N SER A 42 5.34 2.33 -3.02
CA SER A 42 4.05 2.43 -3.72
C SER A 42 4.21 2.22 -5.23
N LEU A 43 5.17 2.89 -5.88
CA LEU A 43 5.43 2.72 -7.31
C LEU A 43 5.83 1.28 -7.66
N VAL A 44 6.69 0.66 -6.85
CA VAL A 44 7.08 -0.75 -7.02
C VAL A 44 5.87 -1.66 -6.90
N ALA A 45 5.00 -1.44 -5.91
CA ALA A 45 3.79 -2.24 -5.73
C ALA A 45 2.79 -2.07 -6.90
N LEU A 46 2.63 -0.84 -7.42
CA LEU A 46 1.79 -0.56 -8.58
C LEU A 46 2.33 -1.22 -9.85
N ALA A 47 3.65 -1.12 -10.09
CA ALA A 47 4.31 -1.78 -11.21
C ALA A 47 4.18 -3.30 -11.12
N TRP A 48 4.37 -3.86 -9.92
CA TRP A 48 4.20 -5.29 -9.68
C TRP A 48 2.76 -5.75 -9.94
N ALA A 49 1.76 -4.99 -9.47
CA ALA A 49 0.36 -5.26 -9.74
C ALA A 49 0.03 -5.23 -11.25
N ALA A 50 0.52 -4.23 -11.96
CA ALA A 50 0.34 -4.13 -13.41
C ALA A 50 1.00 -5.29 -14.16
N TRP A 51 2.22 -5.68 -13.75
CA TRP A 51 2.93 -6.82 -14.34
C TRP A 51 2.19 -8.14 -14.10
N GLN A 52 1.76 -8.40 -12.87
CA GLN A 52 1.01 -9.61 -12.52
C GLN A 52 -0.33 -9.70 -13.27
N ALA A 53 -1.03 -8.58 -13.44
CA ALA A 53 -2.26 -8.55 -14.23
C ALA A 53 -2.05 -8.95 -15.70
N ARG A 54 -0.86 -8.67 -16.27
CA ARG A 54 -0.51 -9.02 -17.66
C ARG A 54 0.02 -10.44 -17.83
N VAL A 55 0.64 -11.00 -16.79
CA VAL A 55 1.20 -12.37 -16.78
C VAL A 55 0.12 -13.44 -16.58
N ILE A 56 -1.06 -13.08 -16.06
CA ILE A 56 -2.19 -14.01 -15.93
C ILE A 56 -2.56 -14.56 -17.31
N ASP A 57 -2.32 -15.86 -17.48
CA ASP A 57 -2.37 -16.58 -18.74
C ASP A 57 -3.80 -16.67 -19.31
N ARG A 58 -3.95 -16.37 -20.61
CA ARG A 58 -5.23 -16.49 -21.34
C ARG A 58 -5.74 -17.93 -21.40
N ARG A 59 -4.87 -18.92 -21.21
CA ARG A 59 -5.18 -20.35 -21.36
C ARG A 59 -5.65 -21.05 -20.07
N ALA A 60 -5.47 -20.45 -18.90
CA ALA A 60 -5.77 -21.08 -17.61
C ALA A 60 -7.26 -20.97 -17.19
N GLY A 61 -8.17 -20.59 -18.10
CA GLY A 61 -9.54 -20.21 -17.75
C GLY A 61 -9.53 -18.82 -17.10
N GLY A 62 -9.40 -17.79 -17.94
CA GLY A 62 -9.30 -16.41 -17.49
C GLY A 62 -10.49 -16.02 -16.63
N ILE A 63 -10.22 -15.40 -15.48
CA ILE A 63 -11.23 -14.71 -14.69
C ILE A 63 -11.94 -13.75 -15.64
N GLU A 64 -13.21 -14.02 -15.94
CA GLU A 64 -14.01 -13.11 -16.74
C GLU A 64 -13.86 -11.73 -16.14
N ARG A 65 -13.63 -10.74 -17.00
CA ARG A 65 -13.49 -9.34 -16.63
C ARG A 65 -14.84 -8.75 -16.20
N GLY A 66 -15.63 -9.50 -15.43
CA GLY A 66 -16.84 -9.09 -14.79
C GLY A 66 -16.49 -8.20 -13.61
N ILE A 67 -17.11 -7.01 -13.59
CA ILE A 67 -16.96 -6.04 -12.50
C ILE A 67 -17.24 -6.71 -11.15
N ALA A 68 -18.21 -7.62 -11.10
CA ALA A 68 -18.53 -8.41 -9.93
C ALA A 68 -17.32 -9.25 -9.45
N THR A 69 -16.72 -10.08 -10.29
CA THR A 69 -15.60 -10.97 -9.91
C THR A 69 -14.38 -10.18 -9.43
N VAL A 70 -14.10 -9.07 -10.10
CA VAL A 70 -13.02 -8.15 -9.74
C VAL A 70 -13.34 -7.47 -8.39
N ALA A 71 -14.56 -6.99 -8.19
CA ALA A 71 -14.99 -6.41 -6.91
C ALA A 71 -14.92 -7.43 -5.77
N THR A 72 -15.39 -8.66 -5.96
CA THR A 72 -15.41 -9.69 -4.90
C THR A 72 -13.99 -10.09 -4.50
N THR A 73 -13.09 -10.30 -5.46
CA THR A 73 -11.69 -10.62 -5.19
C THR A 73 -10.97 -9.46 -4.50
N PHE A 74 -11.30 -8.21 -4.82
CA PHE A 74 -10.78 -7.05 -4.13
C PHE A 74 -11.32 -6.89 -2.72
N VAL A 75 -12.62 -7.06 -2.50
CA VAL A 75 -13.22 -6.98 -1.16
C VAL A 75 -12.62 -8.08 -0.27
N ALA A 76 -12.57 -9.31 -0.75
CA ALA A 76 -11.97 -10.43 -0.02
C ALA A 76 -10.49 -10.17 0.31
N ALA A 77 -9.69 -9.72 -0.66
CA ALA A 77 -8.29 -9.39 -0.42
C ALA A 77 -8.11 -8.20 0.52
N SER A 78 -9.05 -7.24 0.50
CA SER A 78 -9.02 -6.07 1.38
C SER A 78 -9.30 -6.47 2.82
N VAL A 79 -10.36 -7.24 3.08
CA VAL A 79 -10.71 -7.69 4.43
C VAL A 79 -9.55 -8.44 5.09
N VAL A 80 -8.84 -9.29 4.33
CA VAL A 80 -7.69 -10.06 4.84
C VAL A 80 -6.45 -9.17 5.05
N ALA A 81 -6.25 -8.15 4.21
CA ALA A 81 -5.05 -7.32 4.26
C ALA A 81 -5.18 -6.04 5.11
N SER A 82 -6.39 -5.58 5.42
CA SER A 82 -6.64 -4.39 6.28
C SER A 82 -5.92 -4.45 7.62
N PRO A 83 -5.91 -5.58 8.35
CA PRO A 83 -5.17 -5.67 9.61
C PRO A 83 -3.67 -5.44 9.45
N ALA A 84 -3.08 -5.72 8.28
CA ALA A 84 -1.65 -5.51 8.03
C ALA A 84 -1.25 -4.03 7.96
N SER A 85 -2.21 -3.11 7.84
CA SER A 85 -1.96 -1.66 7.90
C SER A 85 -1.84 -1.13 9.34
N LEU A 86 -2.31 -1.89 10.34
CA LEU A 86 -2.32 -1.47 11.75
C LEU A 86 -0.92 -1.32 12.35
N PRO A 87 0.07 -2.21 12.09
CA PRO A 87 1.44 -2.00 12.55
C PRO A 87 2.02 -0.66 12.10
N LEU A 88 1.83 -0.28 10.83
CA LEU A 88 2.28 1.01 10.32
C LEU A 88 1.54 2.17 11.02
N LEU A 89 0.22 2.05 11.25
CA LEU A 89 -0.55 3.06 11.98
C LEU A 89 0.00 3.29 13.39
N LEU A 90 0.40 2.23 14.09
CA LEU A 90 0.98 2.33 15.42
C LEU A 90 2.35 3.03 15.40
N VAL A 91 3.16 2.76 14.38
CA VAL A 91 4.44 3.45 14.18
C VAL A 91 4.20 4.93 13.93
N GLU A 92 3.34 5.28 12.97
CA GLU A 92 3.06 6.69 12.63
C GLU A 92 2.35 7.45 13.76
N ARG A 93 1.53 6.75 14.55
CA ARG A 93 0.99 7.32 15.80
C ARG A 93 2.12 7.66 16.77
N ALA A 94 3.09 6.76 16.97
CA ALA A 94 4.23 7.06 17.82
C ALA A 94 5.03 8.26 17.30
N ARG A 95 5.24 8.35 15.97
CA ARG A 95 5.87 9.50 15.31
C ARG A 95 5.10 10.80 15.52
N SER A 96 3.78 10.75 15.44
CA SER A 96 2.93 11.94 15.60
C SER A 96 3.03 12.62 16.97
N LEU A 97 3.51 11.86 17.96
CA LEU A 97 3.65 12.26 19.37
C LEU A 97 5.12 12.56 19.76
N GLU A 98 6.09 12.36 18.86
CA GLU A 98 7.50 12.61 19.15
C GLU A 98 7.73 14.07 19.56
N GLY A 99 8.36 14.29 20.72
CA GLY A 99 8.70 15.64 21.22
C GLY A 99 7.53 16.42 21.84
N CYS A 100 6.33 15.86 21.93
CA CYS A 100 5.14 16.53 22.48
C CYS A 100 4.88 16.22 23.96
N ALA A 101 4.13 17.09 24.63
CA ALA A 101 3.51 16.78 25.91
C ALA A 101 2.54 15.59 25.79
N GLN A 102 2.42 14.77 26.84
CA GLN A 102 1.58 13.57 26.82
C GLN A 102 0.14 13.90 26.38
N GLY A 103 -0.33 13.21 25.34
CA GLY A 103 -1.69 13.37 24.80
C GLY A 103 -1.86 14.46 23.74
N VAL A 104 -0.83 15.21 23.40
CA VAL A 104 -0.85 16.23 22.34
C VAL A 104 -0.14 15.72 21.09
N THR A 105 -0.76 15.86 19.92
CA THR A 105 -0.17 15.52 18.62
C THR A 105 0.46 16.77 18.00
N CYS A 106 1.77 16.76 17.74
CA CYS A 106 2.45 17.88 17.08
C CYS A 106 2.73 17.59 15.61
N HIS A 107 2.83 16.30 15.24
CA HIS A 107 3.22 15.87 13.90
C HIS A 107 2.08 15.10 13.23
N PHE A 108 1.00 15.81 12.89
CA PHE A 108 -0.19 15.21 12.26
C PHE A 108 0.10 14.70 10.83
N GLU A 109 1.16 15.20 10.21
CA GLU A 109 1.68 14.80 8.91
C GLU A 109 2.03 13.30 8.83
N ALA A 110 2.47 12.69 9.94
CA ALA A 110 2.71 11.24 10.04
C ALA A 110 1.40 10.43 9.82
N ILE A 111 0.30 10.88 10.42
CA ILE A 111 -1.02 10.25 10.25
C ILE A 111 -1.51 10.44 8.82
N TRP A 112 -1.32 11.63 8.24
CA TRP A 112 -1.67 11.88 6.84
C TRP A 112 -0.87 11.02 5.86
N LEU A 113 0.41 10.76 6.15
CA LEU A 113 1.22 9.82 5.38
C LEU A 113 0.61 8.42 5.43
N TRP A 114 0.23 7.94 6.61
CA TRP A 114 -0.48 6.66 6.73
C TRP A 114 -1.78 6.63 5.92
N VAL A 115 -2.60 7.68 5.98
CA VAL A 115 -3.84 7.79 5.21
C VAL A 115 -3.57 7.74 3.70
N ALA A 116 -2.52 8.42 3.23
CA ALA A 116 -2.13 8.39 1.82
C ALA A 116 -1.69 6.99 1.38
N LEU A 117 -0.83 6.32 2.16
CA LEU A 117 -0.38 4.96 1.90
C LEU A 117 -1.53 3.95 1.99
N PHE A 118 -2.50 4.19 2.88
CA PHE A 118 -3.74 3.44 2.95
C PHE A 118 -4.56 3.57 1.67
N ALA A 119 -4.75 4.79 1.17
CA ALA A 119 -5.42 5.01 -0.11
C ALA A 119 -4.68 4.31 -1.28
N VAL A 120 -3.34 4.33 -1.29
CA VAL A 120 -2.57 3.58 -2.29
C VAL A 120 -2.83 2.09 -2.20
N GLY A 121 -2.65 1.52 -1.00
CA GLY A 121 -2.80 0.09 -0.76
C GLY A 121 -4.21 -0.42 -1.07
N PHE A 122 -5.24 0.33 -0.69
CA PHE A 122 -6.64 -0.10 -0.78
C PHE A 122 -7.37 0.35 -2.04
N VAL A 123 -6.92 1.40 -2.72
CA VAL A 123 -7.62 1.95 -3.90
C VAL A 123 -6.74 1.84 -5.13
N LEU A 124 -5.53 2.40 -5.11
CA LEU A 124 -4.69 2.49 -6.32
C LEU A 124 -4.16 1.14 -6.79
N ILE A 125 -3.63 0.30 -5.90
CA ILE A 125 -3.11 -1.02 -6.29
C ILE A 125 -4.22 -1.88 -6.93
N PRO A 126 -5.43 -1.99 -6.34
CA PRO A 126 -6.57 -2.64 -7.01
C PRO A 126 -6.95 -2.02 -8.35
N ALA A 127 -7.05 -0.69 -8.42
CA ALA A 127 -7.44 0.00 -9.64
C ALA A 127 -6.45 -0.28 -10.79
N VAL A 128 -5.15 -0.17 -10.51
CA VAL A 128 -4.10 -0.46 -11.50
C VAL A 128 -4.15 -1.92 -11.95
N PHE A 129 -4.35 -2.86 -11.03
CA PHE A 129 -4.50 -4.27 -11.38
C PHE A 129 -5.69 -4.49 -12.33
N ALA A 130 -6.87 -3.94 -11.99
CA ALA A 130 -8.09 -4.08 -12.79
C ALA A 130 -7.96 -3.49 -14.20
N VAL A 131 -7.39 -2.29 -14.31
CA VAL A 131 -7.15 -1.60 -15.59
C VAL A 131 -6.13 -2.36 -16.44
N SER A 132 -5.11 -2.96 -15.81
CA SER A 132 -4.03 -3.67 -16.49
C SER A 132 -4.41 -5.06 -17.01
N LEU A 133 -5.55 -5.62 -16.61
CA LEU A 133 -6.03 -6.89 -17.16
C LEU A 133 -6.18 -6.82 -18.70
N PRO A 134 -5.99 -7.91 -19.45
CA PRO A 134 -6.27 -7.94 -20.88
C PRO A 134 -7.77 -7.80 -21.17
N ARG A 135 -8.18 -7.06 -22.22
CA ARG A 135 -9.59 -7.06 -22.67
C ARG A 135 -9.84 -8.40 -23.38
N HIS A 136 -10.94 -9.07 -23.08
CA HIS A 136 -11.42 -10.15 -23.93
C HIS A 136 -11.79 -9.53 -25.29
N THR A 137 -10.96 -9.77 -26.30
CA THR A 137 -11.42 -9.72 -27.68
C THR A 137 -12.42 -10.85 -27.83
N ARG A 138 -13.71 -10.54 -28.00
CA ARG A 138 -14.69 -11.53 -28.47
C ARG A 138 -14.12 -12.10 -29.76
N VAL A 139 -13.85 -13.39 -29.79
CA VAL A 139 -13.68 -14.09 -31.06
C VAL A 139 -15.08 -14.06 -31.68
N ALA A 140 -15.21 -13.31 -32.76
CA ALA A 140 -16.42 -13.28 -33.59
C ALA A 140 -16.54 -14.60 -34.36
#